data_AF-A0A814WFL2-F1
#
_entry.id   AF-A0A814WFL2-F1
#
_cell.length_a   1.000
_cell.length_b   1.000
_cell.length_c   1.000
_cell.angle_alpha   90.00
_cell.angle_beta   90.00
_cell.angle_gamma   90.00
#
_symmetry.space_group_name_H-M   'P 1'
#
loop_
_entity.id
_entity.type
_entity.pdbx_description
1 polymer ?
#
loop_
_entity_poly.entity_id
_entity_poly.type
_entity_poly.pdbx_seq_one_letter_code
_entity_poly.pdbx_strand_id
1 'polypeptide(L)'
;MNRSNVYELLEICEKDINLRRMTIDQIDQDINSLEDSIRFRRTQTVKLEINIQHYQQILGSSENRDRRRAVLVICENIASLEKIAATVRQKFQSNGNCNIYTYDRAYRKFEKSELNPGDIIIATNIAGR
;
A
#
# COMPACT_ATOMS: atom_id res chain seq x y z
N MET A 1 -26.53 -72.91 7.65
CA MET A 1 -25.84 -71.72 7.10
C MET A 1 -24.52 -72.14 6.48
N ASN A 2 -24.29 -71.79 5.21
CA ASN A 2 -23.18 -72.29 4.40
C ASN A 2 -21.91 -71.45 4.66
N ARG A 3 -20.81 -72.07 5.10
CA ARG A 3 -19.58 -71.37 5.53
C ARG A 3 -19.02 -70.42 4.46
N SER A 4 -19.21 -70.74 3.18
CA SER A 4 -18.77 -69.93 2.04
C SER A 4 -19.38 -68.52 2.01
N ASN A 5 -20.63 -68.36 2.46
CA ASN A 5 -21.36 -67.08 2.46
C ASN A 5 -20.84 -66.14 3.58
N VAL A 6 -20.32 -66.71 4.67
CA VAL A 6 -19.76 -65.92 5.79
C VAL A 6 -18.41 -65.31 5.41
N TYR A 7 -17.55 -66.03 4.68
CA TYR A 7 -16.27 -65.50 4.22
C TYR A 7 -16.44 -64.37 3.20
N GLU A 8 -17.40 -64.50 2.29
CA GLU A 8 -17.71 -63.47 1.29
C GLU A 8 -18.22 -62.18 1.95
N LEU A 9 -19.07 -62.30 2.98
CA LEU A 9 -19.52 -61.16 3.79
C LEU A 9 -18.37 -60.50 4.56
N LEU A 10 -17.44 -61.28 5.12
CA LEU A 10 -16.26 -60.75 5.82
C LEU A 10 -15.35 -59.97 4.86
N GLU A 11 -15.15 -60.46 3.64
CA GLU A 11 -14.33 -59.80 2.62
C GLU A 11 -14.96 -58.47 2.16
N ILE A 12 -16.29 -58.42 2.04
CA ILE A 12 -17.02 -57.19 1.74
C ILE A 12 -16.87 -56.17 2.88
N CYS A 13 -17.03 -56.61 4.13
CA CYS A 13 -16.84 -55.75 5.30
C CYS A 13 -15.40 -55.22 5.40
N GLU A 14 -14.40 -56.04 5.11
CA GLU A 14 -13.00 -55.64 5.12
C GLU A 14 -12.69 -54.58 4.04
N LYS A 15 -13.24 -54.75 2.83
CA LYS A 15 -13.14 -53.75 1.76
C LYS A 15 -13.79 -52.43 2.15
N ASP A 16 -14.96 -52.44 2.77
CA ASP A 16 -15.65 -51.22 3.23
C ASP A 16 -14.87 -50.52 4.36
N ILE A 17 -14.33 -51.27 5.32
CA ILE A 17 -13.49 -50.72 6.40
C ILE A 17 -12.24 -50.05 5.82
N ASN A 18 -11.56 -50.70 4.88
CA ASN A 18 -10.36 -50.13 4.25
C ASN A 18 -10.67 -48.88 3.41
N LEU A 19 -11.79 -48.87 2.69
CA LEU A 19 -12.23 -47.70 1.94
C LEU A 19 -12.56 -46.51 2.87
N ARG A 20 -13.20 -46.78 4.01
CA ARG A 20 -13.48 -45.76 5.03
C ARG A 20 -12.19 -45.23 5.66
N ARG A 21 -11.20 -46.09 5.93
CA ARG A 21 -9.88 -45.66 6.43
C ARG A 21 -9.18 -44.72 5.46
N MET A 22 -9.13 -45.08 4.18
CA MET A 22 -8.55 -44.21 3.14
C MET A 22 -9.28 -42.86 3.06
N THR A 23 -10.61 -42.87 3.19
CA THR A 23 -11.41 -41.63 3.22
C THR A 23 -11.05 -40.77 4.43
N ILE A 24 -10.88 -41.36 5.61
CA ILE A 24 -10.47 -40.64 6.83
C ILE A 24 -9.07 -40.03 6.64
N ASP A 25 -8.11 -40.79 6.13
CA ASP A 25 -6.76 -40.29 5.90
C ASP A 25 -6.74 -39.11 4.92
N GLN A 26 -7.59 -39.15 3.90
CA GLN A 26 -7.74 -38.04 2.95
C GLN A 26 -8.35 -36.79 3.62
N ILE A 27 -9.37 -36.97 4.46
CA ILE A 27 -9.98 -35.87 5.23
C ILE A 27 -8.93 -35.23 6.15
N ASP A 28 -8.10 -36.02 6.81
CA ASP A 28 -7.06 -35.50 7.70
C ASP A 28 -5.99 -34.71 6.94
N GLN A 29 -5.61 -35.14 5.73
CA GLN A 29 -4.71 -34.38 4.86
C GLN A 29 -5.33 -33.02 4.45
N ASP A 30 -6.61 -33.03 4.09
CA ASP A 30 -7.32 -31.81 3.69
C ASP A 30 -7.43 -30.82 4.86
N ILE A 31 -7.73 -31.31 6.07
CA ILE A 31 -7.77 -30.52 7.31
C ILE A 31 -6.41 -29.83 7.54
N ASN A 32 -5.31 -30.59 7.49
CA ASN A 32 -3.97 -30.04 7.70
C ASN A 32 -3.64 -28.94 6.66
N SER A 33 -3.96 -29.17 5.38
CA SER A 33 -3.77 -28.18 4.32
C SER A 33 -4.60 -26.91 4.54
N LEU A 34 -5.82 -27.05 5.06
CA LEU A 34 -6.70 -25.92 5.40
C LEU A 34 -6.14 -25.13 6.60
N GLU A 35 -5.65 -25.80 7.63
CA GLU A 35 -5.03 -25.16 8.79
C GLU A 35 -3.82 -24.30 8.41
N ASP A 36 -2.95 -24.82 7.54
CA ASP A 36 -1.80 -24.08 7.03
C ASP A 36 -2.23 -22.84 6.24
N SER A 37 -3.27 -22.99 5.40
CA SER A 37 -3.85 -21.88 4.64
C SER A 37 -4.46 -20.80 5.54
N ILE A 38 -5.11 -21.19 6.65
CA ILE A 38 -5.65 -20.27 7.66
C ILE A 38 -4.52 -19.57 8.40
N ARG A 39 -3.48 -20.30 8.81
CA ARG A 39 -2.30 -19.77 9.51
C ARG A 39 -1.57 -18.73 8.67
N PHE A 40 -1.37 -19.02 7.38
CA PHE A 40 -0.78 -18.09 6.44
C PHE A 40 -1.61 -16.80 6.34
N ARG A 41 -2.93 -16.91 6.13
CA ARG A 41 -3.82 -15.75 6.05
C ARG A 41 -3.80 -14.91 7.31
N ARG A 42 -3.89 -15.50 8.50
CA ARG A 42 -3.80 -14.78 9.78
C ARG A 42 -2.50 -13.98 9.90
N THR A 43 -1.38 -14.59 9.51
CA THR A 43 -0.08 -13.92 9.52
C THR A 43 -0.05 -12.69 8.61
N GLN A 44 -0.66 -12.79 7.41
CA GLN A 44 -0.76 -11.66 6.48
C GLN A 44 -1.67 -10.55 7.03
N THR A 45 -2.80 -10.91 7.64
CA THR A 45 -3.72 -9.94 8.27
C THR A 45 -3.03 -9.12 9.36
N VAL A 46 -2.31 -9.78 10.27
CA VAL A 46 -1.59 -9.09 11.36
C VAL A 46 -0.54 -8.12 10.80
N LYS A 47 0.23 -8.53 9.78
CA LYS A 47 1.19 -7.64 9.12
C LYS A 47 0.51 -6.42 8.49
N LEU A 48 -0.66 -6.62 7.88
CA LEU A 48 -1.44 -5.54 7.29
C LEU A 48 -1.96 -4.57 8.35
N GLU A 49 -2.47 -5.08 9.47
CA GLU A 49 -2.96 -4.26 10.60
C GLU A 49 -1.85 -3.41 11.20
N ILE A 50 -0.66 -3.97 11.42
CA ILE A 50 0.52 -3.23 11.90
C ILE A 50 0.89 -2.11 10.92
N ASN A 51 0.88 -2.40 9.61
CA ASN A 51 1.17 -1.39 8.60
C ASN A 51 0.12 -0.27 8.61
N ILE A 52 -1.17 -0.61 8.71
CA ILE A 52 -2.26 0.37 8.80
C ILE A 52 -2.09 1.26 10.04
N GLN A 53 -1.78 0.68 11.20
CA GLN A 53 -1.52 1.45 12.42
C GLN A 53 -0.33 2.40 12.26
N HIS A 54 0.76 1.93 11.66
CA HIS A 54 1.93 2.78 11.40
C HIS A 54 1.58 3.94 10.45
N TYR A 55 0.80 3.68 9.39
CA TYR A 55 0.27 4.74 8.52
C TYR A 55 -0.63 5.72 9.26
N GLN A 56 -1.51 5.25 10.14
CA GLN A 56 -2.39 6.11 10.94
C GLN A 56 -1.61 6.97 11.93
N GLN A 57 -0.49 6.50 12.50
CA GLN A 57 0.38 7.31 13.35
C GLN A 57 1.10 8.43 12.56
N ILE A 58 1.50 8.14 11.32
CA ILE A 58 2.05 9.15 10.40
C ILE A 58 1.01 10.23 10.08
N LEU A 59 -0.26 9.84 9.94
CA LEU A 59 -1.37 10.74 9.64
C LEU A 59 -1.88 11.50 10.87
N GLY A 60 -1.99 10.84 12.02
CA GLY A 60 -2.57 11.38 13.26
C GLY A 60 -1.67 12.34 14.04
N SER A 61 -0.40 12.47 13.65
CA SER A 61 0.50 13.41 14.30
C SER A 61 0.40 14.84 13.73
N SER A 62 -0.43 15.13 12.73
CA SER A 62 -0.48 16.45 12.08
C SER A 62 -1.88 17.01 11.89
N GLU A 63 -2.32 17.86 12.81
CA GLU A 63 -3.30 18.87 12.45
C GLU A 63 -2.63 19.92 11.54
N ASN A 64 -2.96 19.85 10.24
CA ASN A 64 -3.03 20.97 9.29
C ASN A 64 -1.78 21.83 9.00
N ARG A 65 -0.59 21.22 8.90
CA ARG A 65 0.43 21.69 7.94
C ARG A 65 0.74 20.54 7.00
N ASP A 66 0.79 20.80 5.71
CA ASP A 66 1.30 19.83 4.75
C ASP A 66 2.73 19.45 5.16
N ARG A 67 2.90 18.26 5.76
CA ARG A 67 4.19 17.78 6.27
C ARG A 67 5.18 17.39 5.19
N ARG A 68 4.80 17.51 3.93
CA ARG A 68 5.67 17.22 2.80
C ARG A 68 6.80 18.26 2.76
N ARG A 69 7.99 17.82 2.35
CA ARG A 69 9.13 18.71 2.12
C ARG A 69 8.76 19.80 1.13
N ALA A 70 9.35 20.98 1.28
CA ALA A 70 9.29 21.99 0.25
C ALA A 70 9.84 21.43 -1.07
N VAL A 71 9.24 21.83 -2.20
CA VAL A 71 9.57 21.30 -3.53
C VAL A 71 10.08 22.44 -4.42
N LEU A 72 11.20 22.20 -5.09
CA LEU A 72 11.73 23.06 -6.14
C LEU A 72 11.49 22.42 -7.51
N VAL A 73 10.83 23.15 -8.40
CA VAL A 73 10.61 22.78 -9.80
C VAL A 73 11.44 23.71 -10.67
N ILE A 74 12.43 23.16 -11.38
CA ILE A 74 13.30 23.92 -12.28
C ILE A 74 12.76 23.81 -13.70
N CYS A 75 12.55 24.95 -14.34
CA CYS A 75 12.06 25.09 -15.70
C CYS A 75 13.19 25.56 -16.63
N GLU A 76 13.18 25.09 -17.87
CA GLU A 76 14.18 25.48 -18.88
C GLU A 76 14.00 26.93 -19.36
N ASN A 77 12.75 27.40 -19.45
CA ASN A 77 12.39 28.72 -19.95
C ASN A 77 11.16 29.30 -19.23
N ILE A 78 10.89 30.59 -19.48
CA ILE A 78 9.82 31.35 -18.82
C ILE A 78 8.43 30.82 -19.21
N ALA A 79 8.22 30.45 -20.48
CA ALA A 79 6.93 29.93 -20.94
C ALA A 79 6.55 28.62 -20.21
N SER A 80 7.52 27.73 -20.00
CA SER A 80 7.33 26.51 -19.20
C SER A 80 7.02 26.83 -17.74
N LEU A 81 7.71 27.82 -17.15
CA LEU A 81 7.46 28.27 -15.79
C LEU A 81 6.02 28.76 -15.61
N GLU A 82 5.53 29.62 -16.51
CA GLU A 82 4.17 30.16 -16.43
C GLU A 82 3.11 29.05 -16.55
N LYS A 83 3.29 28.13 -17.51
CA LYS A 83 2.37 27.00 -17.71
C LYS A 83 2.32 26.07 -16.49
N ILE A 84 3.49 25.75 -15.93
CA ILE A 84 3.58 24.89 -14.74
C ILE A 84 3.00 25.63 -13.53
N ALA A 85 3.30 26.90 -13.34
CA ALA A 85 2.76 27.70 -12.24
C ALA A 85 1.23 27.79 -12.29
N ALA A 86 0.64 28.02 -13.46
CA ALA A 86 -0.81 28.00 -13.63
C ALA A 86 -1.41 26.65 -13.24
N THR A 87 -0.80 25.55 -13.71
CA THR A 87 -1.25 24.18 -13.41
C THR A 87 -1.15 23.86 -11.91
N VAL A 88 -0.05 24.25 -11.27
CA VAL A 88 0.19 24.03 -9.84
C VAL A 88 -0.77 24.86 -9.00
N ARG A 89 -0.96 26.15 -9.33
CA ARG A 89 -1.93 27.02 -8.64
C ARG A 89 -3.35 26.47 -8.73
N GLN A 90 -3.79 26.08 -9.92
CA GLN A 90 -5.12 25.48 -10.11
C GLN A 90 -5.34 24.23 -9.24
N LYS A 91 -4.32 23.37 -9.12
CA LYS A 91 -4.43 22.09 -8.39
C LYS A 91 -4.29 22.23 -6.88
N PHE A 92 -3.45 23.15 -6.41
CA PHE A 92 -3.01 23.17 -5.01
C PHE A 92 -3.44 24.43 -4.24
N GLN A 93 -3.68 25.55 -4.91
CA GLN A 93 -4.04 26.80 -4.24
C GLN A 93 -5.47 26.77 -3.66
N SER A 94 -6.39 26.02 -4.27
CA SER A 94 -7.78 25.87 -3.81
C SER A 94 -7.90 25.21 -2.43
N ASN A 95 -6.86 24.51 -1.98
CA ASN A 95 -6.86 23.78 -0.70
C ASN A 95 -6.21 24.57 0.45
N GLY A 96 -5.86 25.85 0.24
CA GLY A 96 -5.46 26.79 1.29
C GLY A 96 -4.13 26.53 2.02
N ASN A 97 -3.47 25.39 1.78
CA ASN A 97 -2.39 24.90 2.63
C ASN A 97 -0.98 24.95 2.02
N CYS A 98 -0.79 25.55 0.83
CA CYS A 98 0.53 25.65 0.20
C CYS A 98 0.81 27.07 -0.33
N ASN A 99 2.02 27.57 -0.08
CA ASN A 99 2.49 28.79 -0.73
C ASN A 99 3.21 28.41 -2.03
N ILE A 100 2.90 29.13 -3.12
CA ILE A 100 3.48 28.88 -4.44
C ILE A 100 4.25 30.12 -4.89
N TYR A 101 5.57 29.95 -5.07
CA TYR A 101 6.50 31.00 -5.44
C TYR A 101 7.04 30.78 -6.85
N THR A 102 7.18 31.86 -7.62
CA THR A 102 7.70 31.82 -9.00
C THR A 102 8.89 32.76 -9.14
N TYR A 103 10.01 32.25 -9.65
CA TYR A 103 11.25 33.02 -9.85
C TYR A 103 11.79 32.85 -11.27
N ASP A 104 11.78 33.92 -12.05
CA ASP A 104 12.45 33.96 -13.34
C ASP A 104 13.85 34.59 -13.24
N ARG A 105 14.49 34.79 -14.40
CA ARG A 105 15.83 35.40 -14.50
C ARG A 105 15.95 36.82 -13.95
N ALA A 106 14.84 37.55 -13.81
CA ALA A 106 14.85 38.91 -13.29
C ALA A 106 15.06 38.93 -11.77
N TYR A 107 14.78 37.81 -11.09
CA TYR A 107 14.96 37.68 -9.65
C TYR A 107 16.42 37.33 -9.29
N ARG A 108 17.15 38.33 -8.80
CA ARG A 108 18.51 38.18 -8.27
C ARG A 108 18.57 37.62 -6.84
N LYS A 109 17.48 37.71 -6.08
CA LYS A 109 17.38 37.23 -4.70
C LYS A 109 15.99 36.69 -4.42
N PHE A 110 15.92 35.60 -3.65
CA PHE A 110 14.67 35.09 -3.11
C PHE A 110 14.15 36.02 -2.02
N GLU A 111 12.85 36.29 -2.01
CA GLU A 111 12.21 37.14 -1.00
C GLU A 111 12.13 36.46 0.38
N LYS A 112 12.26 35.13 0.43
CA LYS A 112 12.24 34.33 1.65
C LYS A 112 13.63 33.80 1.99
N SER A 113 14.02 33.94 3.25
CA SER A 113 15.21 33.31 3.84
C SER A 113 14.97 31.85 4.25
N GLU A 114 13.72 31.48 4.51
CA GLU A 114 13.34 30.15 5.01
C GLU A 114 12.08 29.61 4.32
N LEU A 115 12.02 28.30 4.13
CA LEU A 115 10.93 27.58 3.48
C LEU A 115 10.15 26.75 4.50
N ASN A 116 8.82 26.79 4.38
CA ASN A 116 7.95 25.95 5.20
C ASN A 116 7.66 24.61 4.50
N PRO A 117 7.36 23.54 5.27
CA PRO A 117 6.79 22.32 4.71
C PRO A 117 5.57 22.62 3.81
N GLY A 118 5.51 21.97 2.66
CA GLY A 118 4.47 22.19 1.63
C GLY A 118 4.69 23.40 0.72
N ASP A 119 5.70 24.25 0.95
CA ASP A 119 6.00 25.35 0.02
C ASP A 119 6.48 24.81 -1.34
N ILE A 120 5.97 25.39 -2.44
CA ILE A 120 6.35 25.02 -3.80
C ILE A 120 7.05 26.22 -4.46
N ILE A 121 8.26 25.99 -4.94
CA ILE A 121 9.04 26.98 -5.68
C ILE A 121 9.16 26.52 -7.13
N ILE A 122 8.83 27.41 -8.07
CA ILE A 122 8.95 27.17 -9.51
C ILE A 122 9.91 28.21 -10.06
N ALA A 123 11.05 27.78 -10.59
CA ALA A 123 12.13 28.67 -10.95
C ALA A 123 12.72 28.35 -12.33
N THR A 124 13.21 29.35 -13.05
CA THR A 124 14.06 29.10 -14.23
C THR A 124 15.45 28.60 -13.79
N ASN A 125 16.15 27.86 -14.64
CA ASN A 125 17.50 27.34 -14.38
C ASN A 125 18.57 28.39 -13.97
N ILE A 126 18.32 29.67 -14.28
CA ILE A 126 19.18 30.82 -13.97
C ILE A 126 18.66 31.70 -12.84
N ALA A 127 17.48 31.43 -12.27
CA ALA A 127 16.94 32.22 -11.17
C ALA A 127 17.73 31.98 -9.88
N GLY A 128 18.07 33.04 -9.15
CA GLY A 128 18.78 32.96 -7.87
C GLY A 128 20.27 32.54 -7.95
N ARG A 129 20.85 32.49 -9.15
CA ARG A 129 22.29 32.48 -9.38
C ARG A 129 22.82 33.91 -9.43
#